data_AF-A0A2M7WU11-F1
#
_entry.id   AF-A0A2M7WU11-F1
#
_cell.length_a   1.000
_cell.length_b   1.000
_cell.length_c   1.000
_cell.angle_alpha   90.00
_cell.angle_beta   90.00
_cell.angle_gamma   90.00
#
_symmetry.space_group_name_H-M   'P 1'
#
loop_
_entity.id
_entity.type
_entity.pdbx_description
1 polymer ?
#
loop_
_entity_poly.entity_id
_entity_poly.type
_entity_poly.pdbx_seq_one_letter_code
_entity_poly.pdbx_strand_id
1 'polypeptide(L)'
;MLALALLVPLTVFAAANSAVLYVVDLSGSMWTKVDGTEKVYLARSAISEAISRLPSNVDVGLIAYGHREKGDCNDIELLAPLGTPRADIIKKISSFTPKGMTPLTGTIELAISHIKAHGGKGTVVILGDGGESCKRDPCKAALGAGKDIRIHVVGFGVGSNDLDQLGCVASNGGGKYFTADSASSLASAFASIARDVASADQGAAKKESVAQPAVVESAVVAPESGASAVKAKAAAEKAAAEKTAADKAAAVKAAAVKAAAVKAAAVKAAAVKAAAVKAAAAKAVAEKAAAAKAAAEKAAAEKAAAEKAAAEKAAAEKAAAEKAAAEKAAAEKAAVEKA
;
A
#
# COMPACT_ATOMS: atom_id res chain seq x y z
N MET A 1 -60.43 -2.79 -8.05
CA MET A 1 -59.21 -3.53 -7.67
C MET A 1 -58.06 -2.54 -7.62
N LEU A 2 -57.66 -2.16 -6.41
CA LEU A 2 -56.51 -1.28 -6.18
C LEU A 2 -55.27 -2.17 -6.23
N ALA A 3 -54.46 -2.05 -7.28
CA ALA A 3 -53.21 -2.79 -7.40
C ALA A 3 -52.23 -2.24 -6.36
N LEU A 4 -52.07 -2.97 -5.25
CA LEU A 4 -51.05 -2.70 -4.25
C LEU A 4 -49.69 -3.08 -4.84
N ALA A 5 -49.01 -2.11 -5.43
CA ALA A 5 -47.64 -2.27 -5.91
C ALA A 5 -46.73 -2.53 -4.70
N LEU A 6 -46.34 -3.79 -4.52
CA LEU A 6 -45.41 -4.22 -3.48
C LEU A 6 -44.02 -3.65 -3.83
N LEU A 7 -43.67 -2.54 -3.21
CA LEU A 7 -42.40 -1.87 -3.40
C LEU A 7 -41.33 -2.62 -2.59
N VAL A 8 -40.70 -3.61 -3.22
CA VAL A 8 -39.59 -4.35 -2.61
C VAL A 8 -38.40 -3.39 -2.48
N PRO A 9 -37.90 -3.10 -1.26
CA PRO A 9 -36.74 -2.25 -1.10
C PRO A 9 -35.52 -2.96 -1.66
N LEU A 10 -34.90 -2.35 -2.68
CA LEU A 10 -33.62 -2.78 -3.23
C LEU A 10 -32.56 -2.52 -2.17
N THR A 11 -32.24 -3.53 -1.36
CA THR A 11 -31.11 -3.46 -0.45
C THR A 11 -29.84 -3.57 -1.27
N VAL A 12 -29.20 -2.43 -1.52
CA VAL A 12 -27.86 -2.38 -2.12
C VAL A 12 -26.88 -2.86 -1.06
N PHE A 13 -26.48 -4.14 -1.12
CA PHE A 13 -25.31 -4.60 -0.40
C PHE A 13 -24.10 -3.93 -1.06
N ALA A 14 -23.47 -2.99 -0.35
CA ALA A 14 -22.17 -2.47 -0.75
C ALA A 14 -21.18 -3.64 -0.66
N ALA A 15 -20.64 -4.07 -1.81
CA ALA A 15 -19.56 -5.04 -1.84
C ALA A 15 -18.42 -4.50 -0.96
N ALA A 16 -18.03 -5.28 0.05
CA ALA A 16 -16.96 -4.87 0.95
C ALA A 16 -15.65 -4.82 0.15
N ASN A 17 -15.10 -3.62 -0.02
CA ASN A 17 -13.78 -3.45 -0.61
C ASN A 17 -12.75 -4.24 0.21
N SER A 18 -11.85 -4.94 -0.47
CA SER A 18 -10.71 -5.57 0.20
C SER A 18 -9.86 -4.50 0.87
N ALA A 19 -9.45 -4.72 2.12
CA ALA A 19 -8.66 -3.76 2.89
C ALA A 19 -7.18 -4.18 2.97
N VAL A 20 -6.27 -3.23 2.75
CA VAL A 20 -4.83 -3.38 2.98
C VAL A 20 -4.30 -2.27 3.88
N LEU A 21 -3.75 -2.65 5.03
CA LEU A 21 -3.14 -1.74 5.99
C LEU A 21 -1.63 -1.93 6.00
N TYR A 22 -0.90 -0.93 5.51
CA TYR A 22 0.56 -0.94 5.56
C TYR A 22 1.03 -0.48 6.94
N VAL A 23 1.96 -1.20 7.52
CA VAL A 23 2.65 -0.89 8.77
C VAL A 23 4.12 -0.67 8.42
N VAL A 24 4.67 0.47 8.81
CA VAL A 24 6.04 0.85 8.45
C VAL A 24 6.87 1.11 9.70
N ASP A 25 7.97 0.36 9.80
CA ASP A 25 9.03 0.60 10.75
C ASP A 25 9.76 1.90 10.41
N LEU A 26 9.77 2.83 11.38
CA LEU A 26 10.58 4.04 11.35
C LEU A 26 11.46 4.13 12.60
N SER A 27 11.86 3.00 13.17
CA SER A 27 12.85 2.94 14.23
C SER A 27 14.24 3.36 13.73
N GLY A 28 15.14 3.66 14.66
CA GLY A 28 16.48 4.19 14.34
C GLY A 28 17.32 3.33 13.39
N SER A 29 17.11 2.01 13.34
CA SER A 29 17.82 1.09 12.44
C SER A 29 17.53 1.34 10.97
N MET A 30 16.41 1.98 10.62
CA MET A 30 16.06 2.34 9.25
C MET A 30 16.95 3.43 8.62
N TRP A 31 17.86 4.02 9.41
CA TRP A 31 18.95 4.88 8.90
C TRP A 31 20.16 4.11 8.39
N THR A 32 20.25 2.81 8.67
CA THR A 32 21.32 1.97 8.14
C THR A 32 21.21 1.86 6.61
N LYS A 33 22.31 1.48 5.96
CA LYS A 33 22.40 1.46 4.50
C LYS A 33 22.28 0.05 3.94
N VAL A 34 21.65 -0.02 2.77
CA VAL A 34 21.65 -1.16 1.86
C VAL A 34 22.08 -0.62 0.50
N ASP A 35 23.11 -1.21 -0.10
CA ASP A 35 23.69 -0.75 -1.37
C ASP A 35 24.02 0.76 -1.40
N GLY A 36 24.54 1.29 -0.29
CA GLY A 36 24.92 2.70 -0.16
C GLY A 36 23.76 3.69 0.07
N THR A 37 22.51 3.23 0.04
CA THR A 37 21.30 4.04 0.29
C THR A 37 20.69 3.70 1.63
N GLU A 38 20.22 4.70 2.38
CA GLU A 38 19.54 4.47 3.66
C GLU A 38 18.23 3.70 3.46
N LYS A 39 17.98 2.71 4.34
CA LYS A 39 16.85 1.78 4.22
C LYS A 39 15.51 2.51 4.10
N VAL A 40 15.33 3.60 4.86
CA VAL A 40 14.12 4.42 4.81
C VAL A 40 13.80 4.93 3.40
N TYR A 41 14.79 5.35 2.60
CA TYR A 41 14.50 5.88 1.26
C TYR A 41 14.04 4.77 0.30
N LEU A 42 14.61 3.57 0.45
CA LEU A 42 14.19 2.39 -0.30
C LEU A 42 12.78 1.95 0.11
N ALA A 43 12.49 1.94 1.41
CA ALA A 43 11.17 1.67 1.97
C ALA A 43 10.11 2.65 1.43
N ARG A 44 10.38 3.96 1.47
CA ARG A 44 9.46 4.99 0.95
C ARG A 44 9.10 4.75 -0.51
N SER A 45 10.11 4.47 -1.33
CA SER A 45 9.94 4.23 -2.76
C SER A 45 9.14 2.96 -3.02
N ALA A 46 9.50 1.86 -2.37
CA ALA A 46 8.86 0.56 -2.55
C ALA A 46 7.39 0.55 -2.11
N ILE A 47 7.07 1.15 -0.95
CA ILE A 47 5.68 1.22 -0.47
C ILE A 47 4.85 2.12 -1.39
N SER A 48 5.39 3.26 -1.83
CA SER A 48 4.69 4.17 -2.74
C SER A 48 4.34 3.48 -4.08
N GLU A 49 5.27 2.69 -4.60
CA GLU A 49 5.05 1.88 -5.80
C GLU A 49 4.02 0.77 -5.56
N ALA A 50 4.12 0.06 -4.43
CA ALA A 50 3.19 -1.01 -4.07
C ALA A 50 1.75 -0.49 -4.00
N ILE A 51 1.53 0.64 -3.32
CA ILE A 51 0.21 1.29 -3.20
C ILE A 51 -0.33 1.69 -4.58
N SER A 52 0.55 2.19 -5.46
CA SER A 52 0.17 2.63 -6.81
C SER A 52 -0.27 1.47 -7.71
N ARG A 53 0.26 0.26 -7.47
CA ARG A 53 -0.05 -0.94 -8.26
C ARG A 53 -1.30 -1.70 -7.79
N LEU A 54 -1.83 -1.40 -6.59
CA LEU A 54 -3.03 -2.09 -6.08
C LEU A 54 -4.27 -1.80 -6.96
N PRO A 55 -5.21 -2.74 -7.10
CA PRO A 55 -6.50 -2.49 -7.76
C PRO A 55 -7.28 -1.36 -7.10
N SER A 56 -8.01 -0.52 -7.85
CA SER A 56 -8.66 0.69 -7.31
C SER A 56 -9.78 0.42 -6.30
N ASN A 57 -10.31 -0.80 -6.27
CA ASN A 57 -11.32 -1.27 -5.31
C ASN A 57 -10.72 -1.77 -3.99
N VAL A 58 -9.41 -1.59 -3.77
CA VAL A 58 -8.74 -1.91 -2.51
C VAL A 58 -8.60 -0.67 -1.67
N ASP A 59 -9.19 -0.68 -0.48
CA ASP A 59 -9.04 0.35 0.54
C ASP A 59 -7.66 0.23 1.17
N VAL A 60 -6.91 1.34 1.15
CA VAL A 60 -5.53 1.38 1.67
C VAL A 60 -5.46 2.25 2.91
N GLY A 61 -4.70 1.80 3.91
CA GLY A 61 -4.37 2.56 5.12
C GLY A 61 -2.88 2.48 5.42
N LEU A 62 -2.44 3.31 6.37
CA LEU A 62 -1.05 3.43 6.77
C LEU A 62 -0.92 3.66 8.28
N ILE A 63 -0.15 2.80 8.93
CA ILE A 63 0.35 2.97 10.29
C ILE A 63 1.88 3.08 10.23
N ALA A 64 2.45 3.90 11.09
CA ALA A 64 3.88 3.92 11.34
C ALA A 64 4.17 3.84 12.83
N TYR A 65 5.35 3.34 13.18
CA TYR A 65 5.85 3.37 14.55
C TYR A 65 7.28 3.90 14.63
N GLY A 66 7.66 4.41 15.79
CA GLY A 66 9.01 4.89 16.08
C GLY A 66 9.39 6.16 15.32
N HIS A 67 8.44 7.02 14.90
CA HIS A 67 8.76 8.18 14.08
C HIS A 67 8.71 9.54 14.80
N ARG A 68 8.30 9.59 16.07
CA ARG A 68 8.09 10.86 16.82
C ARG A 68 9.00 10.99 18.02
N GLU A 69 9.15 9.93 18.81
CA GLU A 69 9.82 10.01 20.11
C GLU A 69 10.87 8.90 20.28
N LYS A 70 11.98 9.23 20.94
CA LYS A 70 13.03 8.26 21.24
C LYS A 70 12.65 7.50 22.50
N GLY A 71 12.69 6.17 22.44
CA GLY A 71 12.47 5.32 23.63
C GLY A 71 11.01 5.15 24.04
N ASP A 72 10.05 5.70 23.29
CA ASP A 72 8.63 5.53 23.59
C ASP A 72 8.05 4.29 22.91
N CYS A 73 7.55 3.36 23.73
CA CYS A 73 6.89 2.15 23.29
C CYS A 73 5.42 2.34 22.91
N ASN A 74 4.90 3.55 23.05
CA ASN A 74 3.58 3.96 22.57
C ASN A 74 3.65 4.80 21.29
N ASP A 75 4.85 4.97 20.72
CA ASP A 75 5.05 5.73 19.48
C ASP A 75 4.56 4.95 18.26
N ILE A 76 3.23 4.87 18.15
CA ILE A 76 2.48 4.23 17.08
C ILE A 76 1.43 5.25 16.61
N GLU A 77 1.33 5.46 15.30
CA GLU A 77 0.41 6.43 14.71
C GLU A 77 -0.31 5.85 13.49
N LEU A 78 -1.64 5.97 13.48
CA LEU A 78 -2.43 5.79 12.27
C LEU A 78 -2.32 7.07 11.42
N LEU A 79 -1.36 7.07 10.49
CA LEU A 79 -1.11 8.18 9.57
C LEU A 79 -2.20 8.32 8.50
N ALA A 80 -2.83 7.21 8.11
CA ALA A 80 -3.92 7.20 7.15
C ALA A 80 -4.92 6.08 7.49
N PRO A 81 -6.18 6.43 7.83
CA PRO A 81 -7.25 5.44 7.92
C PRO A 81 -7.45 4.67 6.61
N LEU A 82 -8.04 3.48 6.70
CA LEU A 82 -8.45 2.70 5.52
C LEU A 82 -9.41 3.53 4.65
N GLY A 83 -9.15 3.53 3.33
CA GLY A 83 -9.91 4.33 2.36
C GLY A 83 -9.37 5.74 2.14
N THR A 84 -8.26 6.12 2.79
CA THR A 84 -7.58 7.39 2.50
C THR A 84 -7.13 7.43 1.03
N PRO A 85 -7.28 8.55 0.31
CA PRO A 85 -6.80 8.67 -1.06
C PRO A 85 -5.30 8.35 -1.18
N ARG A 86 -4.95 7.49 -2.14
CA ARG A 86 -3.56 7.01 -2.30
C ARG A 86 -2.52 8.12 -2.43
N ALA A 87 -2.88 9.20 -3.11
CA ALA A 87 -2.00 10.37 -3.26
C ALA A 87 -1.61 10.98 -1.90
N ASP A 88 -2.56 11.03 -0.95
CA ASP A 88 -2.31 11.57 0.38
C ASP A 88 -1.44 10.62 1.21
N ILE A 89 -1.63 9.31 1.06
CA ILE A 89 -0.79 8.30 1.70
C ILE A 89 0.65 8.41 1.18
N ILE A 90 0.84 8.47 -0.14
CA ILE A 90 2.17 8.61 -0.78
C ILE A 90 2.87 9.90 -0.33
N LYS A 91 2.12 11.00 -0.19
CA LYS A 91 2.66 12.26 0.36
C LYS A 91 3.19 12.08 1.77
N LYS A 92 2.45 11.40 2.66
CA LYS A 92 2.92 11.12 4.03
C LYS A 92 4.16 10.22 4.06
N ILE A 93 4.21 9.20 3.21
CA ILE A 93 5.35 8.30 3.07
C ILE A 93 6.62 9.09 2.71
N SER A 94 6.52 10.07 1.82
CA SER A 94 7.67 10.86 1.38
C SER A 94 8.40 11.61 2.50
N SER A 95 7.70 11.93 3.61
CA SER A 95 8.22 12.69 4.76
C SER A 95 8.67 11.84 5.95
N PHE A 96 8.69 10.51 5.84
CA PHE A 96 9.03 9.61 6.96
C PHE A 96 10.42 9.85 7.53
N THR A 97 10.53 10.12 8.83
CA THR A 97 11.84 10.34 9.48
C THR A 97 12.01 9.35 10.62
N PRO A 98 12.91 8.36 10.49
CA PRO A 98 13.11 7.38 11.54
C PRO A 98 13.72 7.99 12.82
N LYS A 99 13.28 7.54 14.00
CA LYS A 99 13.72 8.14 15.27
C LYS A 99 13.75 7.21 16.48
N GLY A 100 12.75 6.38 16.63
CA GLY A 100 12.34 5.75 17.88
C GLY A 100 12.64 4.27 17.95
N MET A 101 11.86 3.59 18.80
CA MET A 101 11.90 2.15 19.06
C MET A 101 10.94 1.37 18.15
N THR A 102 10.91 0.04 18.32
CA THR A 102 10.13 -0.91 17.52
C THR A 102 9.00 -1.52 18.36
N PRO A 103 7.90 -0.79 18.67
CA PRO A 103 6.74 -1.31 19.42
C PRO A 103 5.84 -2.19 18.52
N LEU A 104 6.41 -3.28 18.02
CA LEU A 104 5.81 -4.13 16.98
C LEU A 104 4.50 -4.77 17.45
N THR A 105 4.46 -5.32 18.67
CA THR A 105 3.31 -5.96 19.30
C THR A 105 2.10 -5.01 19.33
N GLY A 106 2.31 -3.76 19.72
CA GLY A 106 1.23 -2.78 19.84
C GLY A 106 0.73 -2.35 18.49
N THR A 107 1.64 -2.30 17.53
CA THR A 107 1.29 -1.97 16.16
C THR A 107 0.47 -3.09 15.51
N ILE A 108 0.80 -4.34 15.78
CA ILE A 108 0.02 -5.51 15.33
C ILE A 108 -1.39 -5.46 15.93
N GLU A 109 -1.52 -5.24 17.24
CA GLU A 109 -2.80 -5.13 17.94
C GLU A 109 -3.66 -3.99 17.35
N LEU A 110 -3.06 -2.82 17.14
CA LEU A 110 -3.73 -1.66 16.56
C LEU A 110 -4.16 -1.92 15.11
N ALA A 111 -3.29 -2.51 14.29
CA ALA A 111 -3.58 -2.83 12.89
C ALA A 111 -4.75 -3.82 12.77
N ILE A 112 -4.74 -4.88 13.59
CA ILE A 112 -5.84 -5.85 13.68
C ILE A 112 -7.14 -5.15 14.08
N SER A 113 -7.10 -4.27 15.08
CA SER A 113 -8.28 -3.51 15.53
C SER A 113 -8.88 -2.66 14.40
N HIS A 114 -8.05 -1.97 13.62
CA HIS A 114 -8.52 -1.17 12.49
C HIS A 114 -9.11 -2.01 11.36
N ILE A 115 -8.52 -3.16 11.03
CA ILE A 115 -9.12 -4.06 10.03
C ILE A 115 -10.45 -4.63 10.54
N LYS A 116 -10.55 -4.98 11.83
CA LYS A 116 -11.81 -5.44 12.45
C LYS A 116 -12.90 -4.38 12.39
N ALA A 117 -12.56 -3.12 12.69
CA ALA A 117 -13.48 -2.00 12.55
C ALA A 117 -13.90 -1.73 11.10
N HIS A 118 -13.09 -2.15 10.12
CA HIS A 118 -13.34 -1.98 8.68
C HIS A 118 -13.86 -3.26 8.01
N GLY A 119 -14.77 -3.98 8.66
CA GLY A 119 -15.44 -5.14 8.08
C GLY A 119 -14.79 -6.50 8.36
N GLY A 120 -13.71 -6.56 9.14
CA GLY A 120 -13.17 -7.80 9.69
C GLY A 120 -12.31 -8.64 8.74
N LYS A 121 -12.23 -8.27 7.47
CA LYS A 121 -11.44 -8.98 6.45
C LYS A 121 -10.40 -8.05 5.84
N GLY A 122 -9.16 -8.49 5.78
CA GLY A 122 -8.12 -7.68 5.17
C GLY A 122 -6.72 -8.23 5.29
N THR A 123 -5.76 -7.45 4.82
CA THR A 123 -4.34 -7.78 4.84
C THR A 123 -3.56 -6.68 5.55
N VAL A 124 -2.76 -7.06 6.53
CA VAL A 124 -1.75 -6.19 7.15
C VAL A 124 -0.41 -6.51 6.48
N VAL A 125 0.31 -5.47 6.07
CA VAL A 125 1.64 -5.60 5.45
C VAL A 125 2.64 -4.84 6.30
N ILE A 126 3.47 -5.56 7.06
CA ILE A 126 4.49 -4.99 7.93
C ILE A 126 5.80 -4.93 7.16
N LEU A 127 6.39 -3.74 7.04
CA LEU A 127 7.76 -3.55 6.60
C LEU A 127 8.60 -3.17 7.82
N GLY A 128 9.59 -3.99 8.17
CA GLY A 128 10.48 -3.71 9.30
C GLY A 128 11.84 -4.35 9.16
N ASP A 129 12.81 -3.86 9.94
CA ASP A 129 14.20 -4.31 9.88
C ASP A 129 14.74 -4.91 11.18
N GLY A 130 13.90 -5.04 12.21
CA GLY A 130 14.26 -5.64 13.48
C GLY A 130 13.06 -6.16 14.27
N GLY A 131 13.35 -6.87 15.35
CA GLY A 131 12.38 -7.42 16.28
C GLY A 131 11.83 -6.40 17.27
N GLU A 132 10.91 -6.86 18.11
CA GLU A 132 10.28 -6.11 19.19
C GLU A 132 11.31 -5.61 20.21
N SER A 133 11.38 -4.29 20.40
CA SER A 133 12.28 -3.66 21.39
C SER A 133 11.58 -3.22 22.67
N CYS A 134 10.26 -3.42 22.79
CA CYS A 134 9.44 -2.99 23.92
C CYS A 134 9.01 -4.13 24.86
N LYS A 135 9.75 -5.25 24.86
CA LYS A 135 9.62 -6.37 25.81
C LYS A 135 8.23 -7.00 25.84
N ARG A 136 7.56 -7.04 24.69
CA ARG A 136 6.30 -7.75 24.50
C ARG A 136 6.45 -8.88 23.49
N ASP A 137 5.38 -9.64 23.29
CA ASP A 137 5.38 -10.81 22.42
C ASP A 137 4.58 -10.53 21.13
N PRO A 138 5.26 -10.20 20.02
CA PRO A 138 4.59 -9.94 18.75
C PRO A 138 4.03 -11.23 18.11
N CYS A 139 4.63 -12.40 18.39
CA CYS A 139 4.10 -13.70 17.92
C CYS A 139 2.70 -13.93 18.49
N LYS A 140 2.51 -13.65 19.78
CA LYS A 140 1.22 -13.79 20.45
C LYS A 140 0.22 -12.76 19.96
N ALA A 141 0.62 -11.52 19.75
CA ALA A 141 -0.28 -10.49 19.20
C ALA A 141 -0.79 -10.87 17.81
N ALA A 142 0.05 -11.46 16.96
CA ALA A 142 -0.32 -11.88 15.61
C ALA A 142 -1.46 -12.93 15.57
N LEU A 143 -1.59 -13.77 16.61
CA LEU A 143 -2.70 -14.73 16.73
C LEU A 143 -4.08 -14.03 16.80
N GLY A 144 -4.12 -12.77 17.22
CA GLY A 144 -5.34 -11.96 17.27
C GLY A 144 -5.95 -11.67 15.89
N ALA A 145 -5.21 -11.90 14.80
CA ALA A 145 -5.67 -11.74 13.42
C ALA A 145 -6.81 -12.70 13.07
N GLY A 146 -6.76 -13.94 13.58
CA GLY A 146 -7.71 -14.98 13.22
C GLY A 146 -7.63 -15.39 11.75
N LYS A 147 -8.73 -15.90 11.19
CA LYS A 147 -8.78 -16.45 9.82
C LYS A 147 -9.03 -15.41 8.72
N ASP A 148 -9.59 -14.26 9.10
CA ASP A 148 -10.10 -13.25 8.17
C ASP A 148 -9.07 -12.14 7.89
N ILE A 149 -8.00 -12.06 8.70
CA ILE A 149 -6.93 -11.08 8.58
C ILE A 149 -5.62 -11.82 8.29
N ARG A 150 -4.93 -11.45 7.21
CA ARG A 150 -3.60 -11.97 6.89
C ARG A 150 -2.52 -10.96 7.23
N ILE A 151 -1.46 -11.38 7.89
CA ILE A 151 -0.30 -10.52 8.21
C ILE A 151 0.90 -10.97 7.38
N HIS A 152 1.25 -10.21 6.34
CA HIS A 152 2.52 -10.36 5.64
C HIS A 152 3.59 -9.52 6.33
N VAL A 153 4.80 -10.06 6.41
CA VAL A 153 5.96 -9.35 6.97
C VAL A 153 7.07 -9.33 5.94
N VAL A 154 7.58 -8.14 5.65
CA VAL A 154 8.72 -7.90 4.78
C VAL A 154 9.87 -7.46 5.68
N GLY A 155 10.80 -8.38 5.93
CA GLY A 155 12.01 -8.12 6.68
C GLY A 155 13.06 -7.48 5.79
N PHE A 156 13.44 -6.23 6.04
CA PHE A 156 14.40 -5.49 5.20
C PHE A 156 15.78 -5.32 5.84
N GLY A 157 16.75 -6.14 5.43
CA GLY A 157 18.11 -6.15 5.98
C GLY A 157 18.11 -6.51 7.47
N VAL A 158 17.32 -7.53 7.83
CA VAL A 158 17.10 -7.98 9.22
C VAL A 158 18.29 -8.81 9.69
N GLY A 159 18.72 -8.59 10.93
CA GLY A 159 19.74 -9.42 11.58
C GLY A 159 19.22 -10.83 11.93
N SER A 160 20.12 -11.82 12.02
CA SER A 160 19.74 -13.23 12.27
C SER A 160 18.86 -13.43 13.51
N ASN A 161 19.04 -12.60 14.54
CA ASN A 161 18.36 -12.75 15.83
C ASN A 161 16.86 -12.40 15.78
N ASP A 162 16.43 -11.65 14.76
CA ASP A 162 15.05 -11.18 14.63
C ASP A 162 14.25 -11.98 13.59
N LEU A 163 14.92 -12.82 12.80
CA LEU A 163 14.30 -13.60 11.72
C LEU A 163 13.20 -14.52 12.25
N ASP A 164 13.46 -15.23 13.35
CA ASP A 164 12.48 -16.16 13.95
C ASP A 164 11.25 -15.42 14.47
N GLN A 165 11.44 -14.25 15.07
CA GLN A 165 10.34 -13.45 15.60
C GLN A 165 9.51 -12.82 14.48
N LEU A 166 10.12 -12.30 13.41
CA LEU A 166 9.35 -11.78 12.28
C LEU A 166 8.66 -12.91 11.48
N GLY A 167 9.31 -14.07 11.39
CA GLY A 167 8.75 -15.28 10.80
C GLY A 167 7.53 -15.81 11.58
N CYS A 168 7.59 -15.80 12.92
CA CYS A 168 6.45 -16.21 13.75
C CYS A 168 5.26 -15.26 13.54
N VAL A 169 5.49 -13.96 13.40
CA VAL A 169 4.42 -12.95 13.25
C VAL A 169 3.66 -13.22 11.95
N ALA A 170 4.39 -13.42 10.85
CA ALA A 170 3.78 -13.76 9.58
C ALA A 170 3.01 -15.09 9.65
N SER A 171 3.60 -16.11 10.27
CA SER A 171 3.01 -17.45 10.34
C SER A 171 1.75 -17.47 11.21
N ASN A 172 1.81 -16.87 12.41
CA ASN A 172 0.68 -16.78 13.34
C ASN A 172 -0.44 -15.86 12.82
N GLY A 173 -0.08 -14.86 12.03
CA GLY A 173 -1.02 -14.00 11.33
C GLY A 173 -1.53 -14.56 10.00
N GLY A 174 -1.23 -15.83 9.66
CA GLY A 174 -1.74 -16.49 8.45
C GLY A 174 -1.22 -15.92 7.13
N GLY A 175 -0.10 -15.19 7.15
CA GLY A 175 0.54 -14.60 5.98
C GLY A 175 1.88 -15.26 5.64
N LYS A 176 2.76 -14.46 5.03
CA LYS A 176 4.08 -14.90 4.54
C LYS A 176 5.15 -13.94 5.01
N TYR A 177 6.29 -14.50 5.38
CA TYR A 177 7.51 -13.74 5.64
C TYR A 177 8.33 -13.63 4.35
N PHE A 178 8.77 -12.42 4.04
CA PHE A 178 9.62 -12.13 2.89
C PHE A 178 10.92 -11.51 3.40
N THR A 179 12.05 -12.08 2.99
CA THR A 179 13.37 -11.48 3.20
C THR A 179 13.69 -10.54 2.05
N ALA A 180 14.11 -9.32 2.37
CA ALA A 180 14.62 -8.36 1.42
C ALA A 180 15.97 -7.84 1.91
N ASP A 181 16.98 -7.90 1.07
CA ASP A 181 18.36 -7.46 1.31
C ASP A 181 18.80 -6.40 0.30
N SER A 182 17.97 -6.08 -0.68
CA SER A 182 18.18 -5.06 -1.71
C SER A 182 16.87 -4.37 -2.10
N ALA A 183 16.97 -3.29 -2.88
CA ALA A 183 15.80 -2.64 -3.47
C ALA A 183 14.99 -3.61 -4.37
N SER A 184 15.68 -4.52 -5.07
CA SER A 184 15.06 -5.46 -6.00
C SER A 184 14.26 -6.55 -5.30
N SER A 185 14.79 -7.11 -4.22
CA SER A 185 14.09 -8.08 -3.38
C SER A 185 12.90 -7.43 -2.67
N LEU A 186 13.03 -6.16 -2.26
CA LEU A 186 11.96 -5.40 -1.64
C LEU A 186 10.78 -5.19 -2.62
N ALA A 187 11.08 -4.78 -3.86
CA ALA A 187 10.07 -4.66 -4.91
C ALA A 187 9.39 -6.01 -5.23
N SER A 188 10.16 -7.09 -5.28
CA SER A 188 9.66 -8.45 -5.54
C SER A 188 8.73 -8.97 -4.43
N ALA A 189 9.05 -8.66 -3.17
CA ALA A 189 8.19 -8.96 -2.02
C ALA A 189 6.84 -8.26 -2.14
N PHE A 190 6.83 -6.94 -2.36
CA PHE A 190 5.59 -6.17 -2.52
C PHE A 190 4.79 -6.60 -3.76
N ALA A 191 5.44 -6.94 -4.87
CA ALA A 191 4.75 -7.46 -6.05
C ALA A 191 4.08 -8.82 -5.78
N SER A 192 4.67 -9.65 -4.93
CA SER A 192 4.07 -10.92 -4.50
C SER A 192 2.87 -10.70 -3.59
N ILE A 193 2.98 -9.77 -2.64
CA ILE A 193 1.87 -9.37 -1.76
C ILE A 193 0.71 -8.77 -2.57
N ALA A 194 0.99 -7.90 -3.53
CA ALA A 194 -0.04 -7.30 -4.38
C ALA A 194 -0.83 -8.36 -5.17
N ARG A 195 -0.14 -9.41 -5.66
CA ARG A 195 -0.80 -10.56 -6.31
C ARG A 195 -1.65 -11.37 -5.34
N ASP A 196 -1.16 -11.59 -4.13
CA ASP A 196 -1.90 -12.29 -3.06
C ASP A 196 -3.15 -11.52 -2.62
N VAL A 197 -3.09 -10.18 -2.58
CA VAL A 197 -4.24 -9.30 -2.31
C VAL A 197 -5.23 -9.35 -3.47
N ALA A 198 -4.76 -9.18 -4.70
CA ALA A 198 -5.62 -9.22 -5.89
C ALA A 198 -6.33 -10.58 -6.02
N SER A 199 -5.63 -11.69 -5.72
CA SER A 199 -6.23 -13.03 -5.80
C SER A 199 -7.32 -13.26 -4.74
N ALA A 200 -7.13 -12.71 -3.53
CA ALA A 200 -8.13 -12.80 -2.46
C ALA A 200 -9.39 -11.99 -2.77
N ASP A 201 -9.21 -10.81 -3.36
CA ASP A 201 -10.30 -9.93 -3.81
C ASP A 201 -11.17 -10.59 -4.89
N GLN A 202 -10.54 -11.22 -5.90
CA GLN A 202 -11.24 -11.96 -6.95
C GLN A 202 -11.96 -13.21 -6.41
N GLY A 203 -11.42 -13.87 -5.39
CA GLY A 203 -12.05 -15.00 -4.72
C GLY A 203 -13.31 -14.62 -3.93
N ALA A 204 -13.35 -13.41 -3.37
CA ALA A 204 -14.53 -12.85 -2.72
C ALA A 204 -15.62 -12.50 -3.75
N ALA A 205 -15.26 -11.81 -4.83
CA ALA A 205 -16.18 -11.46 -5.91
C ALA A 205 -16.83 -12.69 -6.59
N LYS A 206 -16.09 -13.79 -6.74
CA LYS A 206 -16.61 -15.03 -7.33
C LYS A 206 -17.54 -15.81 -6.41
N LYS A 207 -17.35 -15.74 -5.08
CA LYS A 207 -18.26 -16.40 -4.11
C LYS A 207 -19.62 -15.70 -4.01
N GLU A 208 -19.66 -14.39 -4.24
CA GLU A 208 -20.90 -13.61 -4.20
C GLU A 208 -21.78 -13.80 -5.44
N SER A 209 -21.17 -14.15 -6.58
CA SER A 209 -21.89 -14.39 -7.85
C SER A 209 -22.67 -15.72 -7.92
N VAL A 210 -22.53 -16.63 -6.95
CA VAL A 210 -23.18 -17.96 -6.98
C VAL A 210 -24.40 -18.06 -6.04
N ALA A 211 -24.78 -16.97 -5.36
CA ALA A 211 -26.01 -16.90 -4.57
C ALA A 211 -27.13 -16.15 -5.31
N GLN A 212 -27.66 -16.73 -6.39
CA GLN A 212 -29.01 -16.41 -6.87
C GLN A 212 -29.93 -17.58 -6.52
N PRO A 213 -31.11 -17.35 -5.90
CA PRO A 213 -32.02 -18.42 -5.59
C PRO A 213 -32.71 -18.90 -6.88
N ALA A 214 -32.58 -20.18 -7.18
CA ALA A 214 -33.41 -20.86 -8.16
C ALA A 214 -34.86 -20.89 -7.64
N VAL A 215 -35.75 -20.12 -8.26
CA VAL A 215 -37.20 -20.25 -8.10
C VAL A 215 -37.65 -21.50 -8.85
N VAL A 216 -38.09 -22.51 -8.10
CA VAL A 216 -38.85 -23.64 -8.65
C VAL A 216 -40.33 -23.27 -8.62
N GLU A 217 -40.87 -23.08 -9.82
CA GLU A 217 -42.28 -22.92 -10.10
C GLU A 217 -42.98 -24.29 -10.03
N SER A 218 -44.08 -24.38 -9.27
CA SER A 218 -45.10 -25.41 -9.52
C SER A 218 -46.46 -24.95 -9.03
N ALA A 219 -47.43 -25.16 -9.92
CA ALA A 219 -48.78 -24.65 -9.94
C ALA A 219 -49.74 -25.38 -8.99
N VAL A 220 -50.98 -24.87 -8.88
CA VAL A 220 -52.25 -25.56 -9.26
C VAL A 220 -53.45 -25.12 -8.37
N VAL A 221 -54.37 -24.40 -9.03
CA VAL A 221 -55.86 -24.54 -9.04
C VAL A 221 -56.72 -24.08 -7.84
N ALA A 222 -57.74 -23.28 -8.21
CA ALA A 222 -58.90 -22.73 -7.47
C ALA A 222 -60.02 -23.81 -7.28
N PRO A 223 -61.30 -23.56 -6.88
CA PRO A 223 -62.04 -22.29 -6.73
C PRO A 223 -63.16 -22.21 -5.64
N GLU A 224 -63.89 -21.07 -5.67
CA GLU A 224 -65.26 -20.75 -5.14
C GLU A 224 -65.43 -20.64 -3.61
N SER A 225 -66.30 -19.82 -2.99
CA SER A 225 -67.51 -19.06 -3.35
C SER A 225 -67.81 -18.05 -2.19
N GLY A 226 -68.74 -17.10 -2.36
CA GLY A 226 -69.46 -16.50 -1.23
C GLY A 226 -69.71 -14.99 -1.27
N ALA A 227 -70.96 -14.61 -1.56
CA ALA A 227 -71.47 -13.25 -1.65
C ALA A 227 -71.66 -12.53 -0.29
N SER A 228 -71.65 -11.19 -0.29
CA SER A 228 -72.87 -10.38 -0.02
C SER A 228 -72.53 -8.89 0.11
N ALA A 229 -73.49 -8.07 -0.33
CA ALA A 229 -73.50 -6.61 -0.36
C ALA A 229 -73.99 -5.99 0.97
N VAL A 230 -73.81 -4.66 1.09
CA VAL A 230 -74.83 -3.61 1.40
C VAL A 230 -74.23 -2.44 2.24
N LYS A 231 -73.99 -1.32 1.54
CA LYS A 231 -74.56 0.05 1.72
C LYS A 231 -74.51 0.78 3.09
N ALA A 232 -73.89 1.97 3.11
CA ALA A 232 -74.37 3.27 3.66
C ALA A 232 -73.22 4.30 3.58
N LYS A 233 -73.25 5.40 2.81
CA LYS A 233 -74.05 6.65 2.84
C LYS A 233 -73.43 7.77 3.71
N ALA A 234 -73.44 8.97 3.11
CA ALA A 234 -73.28 10.34 3.64
C ALA A 234 -71.85 10.92 3.57
N ALA A 235 -71.54 11.81 2.62
CA ALA A 235 -71.88 13.25 2.54
C ALA A 235 -71.05 14.08 3.53
N ALA A 236 -70.60 15.30 3.27
CA ALA A 236 -70.43 16.15 2.11
C ALA A 236 -69.74 17.40 2.69
N GLU A 237 -68.70 17.96 2.05
CA GLU A 237 -68.52 19.41 2.05
C GLU A 237 -67.74 19.84 0.81
N LYS A 238 -68.10 21.01 0.30
CA LYS A 238 -68.13 21.40 -1.10
C LYS A 238 -67.57 22.82 -1.20
N ALA A 239 -66.71 23.04 -2.20
CA ALA A 239 -66.44 24.29 -2.95
C ALA A 239 -65.87 25.49 -2.15
N ALA A 240 -65.20 26.48 -2.73
CA ALA A 240 -64.97 26.96 -4.10
C ALA A 240 -63.58 27.66 -4.12
N ALA A 241 -62.85 27.86 -5.22
CA ALA A 241 -63.25 28.71 -6.35
C ALA A 241 -62.39 28.43 -7.60
N GLU A 242 -63.02 28.63 -8.76
CA GLU A 242 -62.57 28.34 -10.11
C GLU A 242 -62.13 29.62 -10.85
N LYS A 243 -61.13 29.47 -11.73
CA LYS A 243 -60.83 30.20 -12.99
C LYS A 243 -60.72 31.73 -13.04
N THR A 244 -59.64 32.17 -13.69
CA THR A 244 -59.55 32.89 -15.00
C THR A 244 -58.10 33.40 -15.10
N ALA A 245 -57.42 33.59 -16.24
CA ALA A 245 -57.62 33.33 -17.66
C ALA A 245 -56.20 33.29 -18.29
N ALA A 246 -56.11 32.71 -19.49
CA ALA A 246 -54.90 32.68 -20.29
C ALA A 246 -54.42 34.09 -20.69
N ASP A 247 -53.13 34.38 -20.51
CA ASP A 247 -52.27 35.02 -21.51
C ASP A 247 -50.85 35.26 -20.97
N LYS A 248 -49.90 34.45 -21.44
CA LYS A 248 -48.52 34.87 -21.78
C LYS A 248 -47.76 33.69 -22.37
N ALA A 249 -48.07 33.42 -23.64
CA ALA A 249 -47.12 32.84 -24.56
C ALA A 249 -46.12 33.93 -24.98
N ALA A 250 -45.02 34.11 -24.23
CA ALA A 250 -43.73 34.67 -24.66
C ALA A 250 -42.82 34.85 -23.44
N ALA A 251 -41.56 34.38 -23.55
CA ALA A 251 -40.58 34.16 -22.48
C ALA A 251 -40.96 32.96 -21.57
N VAL A 252 -40.38 31.77 -21.70
CA VAL A 252 -38.96 31.46 -21.68
C VAL A 252 -38.69 30.25 -22.59
N LYS A 253 -38.69 30.47 -23.91
CA LYS A 253 -37.77 29.75 -24.82
C LYS A 253 -36.37 30.33 -24.61
N ALA A 254 -35.80 30.13 -23.42
CA ALA A 254 -34.45 30.54 -23.06
C ALA A 254 -33.94 29.80 -21.80
N ALA A 255 -34.13 28.48 -21.74
CA ALA A 255 -33.46 27.64 -20.72
C ALA A 255 -33.14 26.21 -21.19
N ALA A 256 -33.16 25.95 -22.51
CA ALA A 256 -32.89 24.62 -23.07
C ALA A 256 -31.88 24.59 -24.24
N VAL A 257 -31.22 25.71 -24.59
CA VAL A 257 -30.18 25.74 -25.65
C VAL A 257 -28.87 26.45 -25.21
N LYS A 258 -28.61 26.57 -23.90
CA LYS A 258 -27.31 27.03 -23.36
C LYS A 258 -26.69 26.09 -22.33
N ALA A 259 -26.96 24.79 -22.44
CA ALA A 259 -26.27 23.75 -21.66
C ALA A 259 -25.62 22.64 -22.53
N ALA A 260 -25.61 22.81 -23.85
CA ALA A 260 -24.97 21.87 -24.78
C ALA A 260 -23.75 22.45 -25.54
N ALA A 261 -23.48 23.76 -25.44
CA ALA A 261 -22.35 24.40 -26.14
C ALA A 261 -21.14 24.74 -25.24
N VAL A 262 -21.23 24.56 -23.91
CA VAL A 262 -20.07 24.76 -22.99
C VAL A 262 -19.31 23.45 -22.71
N LYS A 263 -19.82 22.29 -23.15
CA LYS A 263 -19.13 21.00 -23.03
C LYS A 263 -18.16 20.68 -24.18
N ALA A 264 -18.12 21.46 -25.26
CA ALA A 264 -17.21 21.21 -26.39
C ALA A 264 -15.93 22.06 -26.37
N ALA A 265 -15.90 23.19 -25.65
CA ALA A 265 -14.71 24.06 -25.56
C ALA A 265 -13.79 23.73 -24.38
N ALA A 266 -14.30 23.13 -23.30
CA ALA A 266 -13.49 22.72 -22.14
C ALA A 266 -12.69 21.41 -22.37
N VAL A 267 -13.11 20.57 -23.31
CA VAL A 267 -12.43 19.30 -23.63
C VAL A 267 -11.17 19.53 -24.49
N LYS A 268 -11.12 20.59 -25.30
CA LYS A 268 -9.91 20.94 -26.08
C LYS A 268 -8.81 21.65 -25.27
N ALA A 269 -9.15 22.36 -24.19
CA ALA A 269 -8.15 23.02 -23.33
C ALA A 269 -7.48 22.07 -22.31
N ALA A 270 -8.17 20.98 -21.90
CA ALA A 270 -7.61 19.97 -21.00
C ALA A 270 -6.70 18.96 -21.70
N ALA A 271 -6.97 18.63 -22.97
CA ALA A 271 -6.15 17.71 -23.75
C ALA A 271 -4.78 18.29 -24.14
N VAL A 272 -4.68 19.60 -24.38
CA VAL A 272 -3.41 20.26 -24.75
C VAL A 272 -2.49 20.44 -23.53
N LYS A 273 -3.05 20.66 -22.31
CA LYS A 273 -2.24 20.70 -21.07
C LYS A 273 -1.76 19.31 -20.63
N ALA A 274 -2.53 18.24 -20.86
CA ALA A 274 -2.09 16.88 -20.56
C ALA A 274 -0.94 16.39 -21.46
N ALA A 275 -0.93 16.80 -22.74
CA ALA A 275 0.16 16.47 -23.67
C ALA A 275 1.46 17.24 -23.38
N ALA A 276 1.38 18.51 -22.97
CA ALA A 276 2.55 19.31 -22.62
C ALA A 276 3.23 18.85 -21.31
N VAL A 277 2.45 18.36 -20.33
CA VAL A 277 3.00 17.81 -19.07
C VAL A 277 3.63 16.42 -19.30
N LYS A 278 3.09 15.60 -20.22
CA LYS A 278 3.69 14.30 -20.59
C LYS A 278 5.04 14.46 -21.31
N ALA A 279 5.17 15.48 -22.16
CA ALA A 279 6.43 15.80 -22.85
C ALA A 279 7.50 16.39 -21.90
N ALA A 280 7.10 17.21 -20.91
CA ALA A 280 8.01 17.74 -19.89
C ALA A 280 8.49 16.66 -18.90
N ALA A 281 7.63 15.71 -18.52
CA ALA A 281 8.01 14.57 -17.69
C ALA A 281 8.95 13.61 -18.41
N ALA A 282 8.76 13.35 -19.71
CA ALA A 282 9.66 12.50 -20.49
C ALA A 282 11.06 13.13 -20.65
N LYS A 283 11.15 14.46 -20.83
CA LYS A 283 12.43 15.18 -20.94
C LYS A 283 13.18 15.20 -19.60
N ALA A 284 12.49 15.37 -18.47
CA ALA A 284 13.09 15.35 -17.13
C ALA A 284 13.55 13.94 -16.69
N VAL A 285 12.88 12.87 -17.15
CA VAL A 285 13.31 11.49 -16.90
C VAL A 285 14.51 11.10 -17.77
N ALA A 286 14.60 11.58 -19.01
CA ALA A 286 15.76 11.37 -19.87
C ALA A 286 17.03 12.11 -19.36
N GLU A 287 16.87 13.33 -18.84
CA GLU A 287 17.99 14.11 -18.28
C GLU A 287 18.48 13.54 -16.95
N LYS A 288 17.58 13.04 -16.08
CA LYS A 288 17.96 12.29 -14.87
C LYS A 288 18.60 10.93 -15.17
N ALA A 289 18.18 10.23 -16.22
CA ALA A 289 18.81 8.98 -16.65
C ALA A 289 20.23 9.20 -17.21
N ALA A 290 20.44 10.31 -17.94
CA ALA A 290 21.78 10.70 -18.41
C ALA A 290 22.71 11.10 -17.24
N ALA A 291 22.20 11.85 -16.26
CA ALA A 291 22.97 12.23 -15.06
C ALA A 291 23.30 11.02 -14.16
N ALA A 292 22.39 10.04 -14.03
CA ALA A 292 22.62 8.81 -13.27
C ALA A 292 23.67 7.90 -13.94
N LYS A 293 23.66 7.83 -15.29
CA LYS A 293 24.66 7.06 -16.04
C LYS A 293 26.06 7.70 -15.94
N ALA A 294 26.15 9.02 -16.01
CA ALA A 294 27.41 9.76 -15.83
C ALA A 294 27.97 9.65 -14.40
N ALA A 295 27.09 9.65 -13.38
CA ALA A 295 27.49 9.43 -11.99
C ALA A 295 27.97 7.98 -11.73
N ALA A 296 27.34 6.99 -12.37
CA ALA A 296 27.74 5.59 -12.27
C ALA A 296 29.08 5.31 -12.97
N GLU A 297 29.36 5.92 -14.13
CA GLU A 297 30.67 5.81 -14.78
C GLU A 297 31.79 6.47 -13.98
N LYS A 298 31.52 7.64 -13.36
CA LYS A 298 32.50 8.32 -12.50
C LYS A 298 32.81 7.50 -11.24
N ALA A 299 31.79 6.91 -10.61
CA ALA A 299 31.96 6.04 -9.44
C ALA A 299 32.71 4.74 -9.78
N ALA A 300 32.47 4.17 -10.97
CA ALA A 300 33.23 3.01 -11.45
C ALA A 300 34.70 3.35 -11.73
N ALA A 301 34.98 4.54 -12.28
CA ALA A 301 36.35 5.02 -12.53
C ALA A 301 37.13 5.30 -11.23
N GLU A 302 36.50 5.90 -10.21
CA GLU A 302 37.13 6.12 -8.90
C GLU A 302 37.39 4.80 -8.16
N LYS A 303 36.48 3.83 -8.23
CA LYS A 303 36.70 2.50 -7.63
C LYS A 303 37.84 1.75 -8.30
N ALA A 304 37.93 1.80 -9.63
CA ALA A 304 39.04 1.20 -10.39
C ALA A 304 40.40 1.87 -10.09
N ALA A 305 40.42 3.19 -9.89
CA ALA A 305 41.62 3.92 -9.48
C ALA A 305 42.07 3.56 -8.05
N ALA A 306 41.12 3.39 -7.12
CA ALA A 306 41.40 3.00 -5.74
C ALA A 306 41.94 1.55 -5.64
N GLU A 307 41.39 0.60 -6.40
CA GLU A 307 41.91 -0.77 -6.45
C GLU A 307 43.31 -0.84 -7.06
N LYS A 308 43.59 -0.06 -8.12
CA LYS A 308 44.93 0.00 -8.72
C LYS A 308 45.97 0.57 -7.76
N ALA A 309 45.62 1.64 -7.02
CA ALA A 309 46.49 2.23 -6.01
C ALA A 309 46.75 1.28 -4.82
N ALA A 310 45.74 0.52 -4.40
CA ALA A 310 45.90 -0.51 -3.36
C ALA A 310 46.81 -1.66 -3.82
N ALA A 311 46.69 -2.10 -5.07
CA ALA A 311 47.54 -3.14 -5.65
C ALA A 311 49.01 -2.70 -5.80
N GLU A 312 49.27 -1.45 -6.21
CA GLU A 312 50.64 -0.91 -6.29
C GLU A 312 51.30 -0.78 -4.91
N LYS A 313 50.54 -0.34 -3.89
CA LYS A 313 51.05 -0.26 -2.52
C LYS A 313 51.40 -1.64 -1.95
N ALA A 314 50.55 -2.64 -2.20
CA ALA A 314 50.81 -4.02 -1.80
C ALA A 314 52.04 -4.63 -2.50
N ALA A 315 52.25 -4.31 -3.78
CA ALA A 315 53.43 -4.75 -4.52
C ALA A 315 54.72 -4.09 -3.99
N ALA A 316 54.67 -2.80 -3.63
CA ALA A 316 55.81 -2.08 -3.05
C ALA A 316 56.21 -2.60 -1.65
N GLU A 317 55.23 -2.91 -0.78
CA GLU A 317 55.51 -3.50 0.53
C GLU A 317 56.13 -4.91 0.42
N LYS A 318 55.65 -5.74 -0.52
CA LYS A 318 56.22 -7.07 -0.76
C LYS A 318 57.66 -7.00 -1.26
N ALA A 319 57.96 -6.08 -2.17
CA ALA A 319 59.32 -5.87 -2.69
C ALA A 319 60.28 -5.35 -1.59
N ALA A 320 59.80 -4.49 -0.70
CA ALA A 320 60.58 -4.01 0.44
C ALA A 320 60.88 -5.15 1.44
N ALA A 321 59.91 -6.04 1.70
CA ALA A 321 60.08 -7.19 2.57
C ALA A 321 61.08 -8.22 2.01
N GLU A 322 61.05 -8.49 0.69
CA GLU A 322 62.01 -9.40 0.04
C GLU A 322 63.44 -8.84 0.05
N LYS A 323 63.61 -7.53 -0.18
CA LYS A 323 64.93 -6.89 -0.11
C LYS A 323 65.52 -6.93 1.30
N ALA A 324 64.70 -6.69 2.33
CA ALA A 324 65.12 -6.78 3.73
C ALA A 324 65.51 -8.22 4.12
N ALA A 325 64.78 -9.22 3.62
CA ALA A 325 65.12 -10.63 3.81
C ALA A 325 66.45 -11.01 3.13
N ALA A 326 66.71 -10.49 1.93
CA ALA A 326 67.95 -10.74 1.20
C ALA A 326 69.17 -10.08 1.86
N GLU A 327 69.06 -8.85 2.37
CA GLU A 327 70.14 -8.19 3.12
C GLU A 327 70.46 -8.91 4.43
N LYS A 328 69.44 -9.40 5.14
CA LYS A 328 69.65 -10.17 6.38
C LYS A 328 70.36 -11.51 6.09
N ALA A 329 69.97 -12.21 5.02
CA ALA A 329 70.63 -13.44 4.60
C ALA A 329 72.08 -13.22 4.14
N ALA A 330 72.38 -12.08 3.51
CA ALA A 330 73.74 -11.71 3.11
C ALA A 330 74.61 -11.37 4.34
N ALA A 331 74.06 -10.65 5.33
CA ALA A 331 74.77 -10.33 6.57
C ALA A 331 75.08 -11.59 7.39
N GLU A 332 74.18 -12.57 7.42
CA GLU A 332 74.37 -13.84 8.13
C GLU A 332 75.44 -14.72 7.46
N LYS A 333 75.49 -14.79 6.12
CA LYS A 333 76.57 -15.49 5.40
C LYS A 333 77.94 -14.83 5.60
N ALA A 334 78.02 -13.51 5.60
CA ALA A 334 79.27 -12.78 5.82
C ALA A 334 79.80 -12.91 7.26
N ALA A 335 78.93 -13.20 8.24
CA ALA A 335 79.32 -13.47 9.62
C ALA A 335 79.88 -14.89 9.80
N VAL A 336 79.40 -15.86 9.01
CA VAL A 336 79.90 -17.26 9.04
C VAL A 336 81.25 -17.41 8.35
N GLU A 337 81.57 -16.59 7.35
CA GLU A 337 82.85 -16.65 6.62
C GLU A 337 84.02 -15.95 7.36
N LYS A 338 83.73 -15.20 8.43
CA LYS A 338 84.72 -14.50 9.29
C LYS A 338 84.96 -15.17 10.66
N ALA A 339 84.28 -16.29 10.93
CA ALA A 339 84.44 -17.10 12.13
C ALA A 339 85.28 -18.35 11.83
#